data_AF-A0A435HK49-F1
#
_entry.id   AF-A0A435HK49-F1
#
_cell.length_a   1.000
_cell.length_b   1.000
_cell.length_c   1.000
_cell.angle_alpha   90.00
_cell.angle_beta   90.00
_cell.angle_gamma   90.00
#
_symmetry.space_group_name_H-M   'P 1'
#
loop_
_entity.id
_entity.type
_entity.pdbx_description
1 polymer ?
#
loop_
_entity_poly.entity_id
_entity_poly.type
_entity_poly.pdbx_seq_one_letter_code
_entity_poly.pdbx_strand_id
1 'polypeptide(L)' 'MPVETVDTLVVGGGQAGLAMSEHLSKCGVPHLVLERDRIAERW' A
#
# COMPACT_ATOMS: atom_id res chain seq x y z
N MET A 1 14.97 14.12 3.01
CA MET A 1 14.21 12.87 3.16
C MET A 1 15.11 11.77 2.63
N PRO A 2 15.45 10.74 3.42
CA PRO A 2 16.17 9.58 2.91
C PRO A 2 15.31 8.85 1.86
N VAL A 3 15.96 8.22 0.89
CA VAL A 3 15.28 7.33 -0.05
C VAL A 3 15.00 6.02 0.68
N GLU A 4 13.72 5.65 0.77
CA GLU A 4 13.30 4.36 1.31
C GLU A 4 13.30 3.31 0.21
N THR A 5 13.85 2.12 0.48
CA THR A 5 13.83 0.99 -0.43
C THR A 5 12.91 -0.08 0.15
N VAL A 6 11.91 -0.50 -0.62
CA VAL A 6 10.96 -1.53 -0.24
C VAL A 6 10.78 -2.52 -1.39
N ASP A 7 10.59 -3.79 -1.05
CA ASP A 7 10.42 -4.85 -2.05
C ASP A 7 9.06 -4.78 -2.73
N THR A 8 8.02 -4.35 -1.99
CA THR A 8 6.64 -4.29 -2.48
C THR A 8 6.01 -2.95 -2.17
N LEU A 9 5.50 -2.30 -3.22
CA LEU A 9 4.79 -1.02 -3.14
C LEU A 9 3.41 -1.14 -3.77
N VAL A 10 2.38 -0.85 -3.00
CA VAL A 10 0.99 -0.74 -3.49
C VAL A 10 0.72 0.73 -3.79
N VAL A 11 0.43 1.05 -5.05
CA VAL A 11 0.06 2.40 -5.49
C VAL A 11 -1.46 2.45 -5.63
N GLY A 12 -2.13 3.15 -4.72
CA GLY A 12 -3.58 3.04 -4.55
C GLY A 12 -3.95 2.77 -3.11
N GLY A 13 -4.44 3.74 -2.35
CA GLY A 13 -4.97 3.57 -0.99
C GLY A 13 -6.49 3.39 -0.94
N GLY A 14 -7.14 3.18 -2.09
CA GLY A 14 -8.56 2.86 -2.21
C GLY A 14 -8.90 1.41 -1.84
N GLN A 15 -10.13 0.98 -2.13
CA GLN A 15 -10.65 -0.35 -1.75
C GLN A 15 -9.76 -1.52 -2.22
N ALA A 16 -9.33 -1.49 -3.49
CA ALA A 16 -8.51 -2.54 -4.06
C ALA A 16 -7.10 -2.61 -3.43
N GLY A 17 -6.49 -1.46 -3.16
CA GLY A 17 -5.16 -1.41 -2.58
C GLY A 17 -5.13 -1.78 -1.11
N LEU A 18 -6.15 -1.40 -0.34
CA LEU A 18 -6.30 -1.86 1.05
C LEU A 18 -6.62 -3.36 1.13
N ALA A 19 -7.44 -3.89 0.23
CA ALA A 19 -7.68 -5.33 0.13
C ALA A 19 -6.39 -6.10 -0.21
N MET A 20 -5.57 -5.56 -1.12
CA MET A 20 -4.26 -6.13 -1.43
C MET A 20 -3.32 -6.07 -0.21
N SER A 21 -3.28 -4.95 0.49
CA SER A 21 -2.47 -4.77 1.71
C SER A 21 -2.82 -5.80 2.80
N GLU A 22 -4.12 -6.05 3.00
CA GLU A 22 -4.62 -7.07 3.92
C GLU A 22 -4.15 -8.48 3.54
N HIS A 23 -4.24 -8.81 2.24
CA HIS A 23 -3.81 -10.11 1.73
C HIS A 23 -2.28 -10.30 1.84
N LEU A 24 -1.49 -9.29 1.48
CA LEU A 24 -0.03 -9.30 1.63
C LEU A 24 0.38 -9.46 3.10
N SER A 25 -0.34 -8.81 4.02
CA SER A 25 -0.11 -8.95 5.47
C SER A 25 -0.35 -10.38 5.93
N LYS A 26 -1.45 -11.03 5.49
CA LYS A 26 -1.73 -12.46 5.76
C LYS A 26 -0.65 -13.40 5.22
N CYS A 27 -0.04 -13.05 4.09
CA CYS A 27 1.05 -13.80 3.49
C CYS A 27 2.43 -13.50 4.13
N GLY A 28 2.52 -12.59 5.09
CA GLY A 28 3.78 -12.20 5.72
C GLY A 28 4.71 -11.39 4.81
N VAL A 29 4.17 -10.72 3.79
CA VAL A 29 4.93 -9.91 2.83
C VAL A 29 4.97 -8.44 3.30
N PRO A 30 6.14 -7.90 3.69
CA PRO A 30 6.28 -6.49 4.01
C PRO A 30 5.99 -5.63 2.78
N HIS A 31 5.20 -4.57 2.95
CA HIS A 31 4.84 -3.67 1.87
C HIS A 31 4.47 -2.29 2.41
N LEU A 32 4.52 -1.29 1.53
CA LEU A 32 3.98 0.05 1.79
C LEU A 32 2.80 0.32 0.85
N VAL A 33 1.84 1.11 1.35
CA VAL A 33 0.73 1.63 0.54
C VAL A 33 0.93 3.13 0.37
N LEU A 34 0.90 3.60 -0.87
CA LEU A 34 0.89 5.01 -1.20
C LEU A 34 -0.50 5.43 -1.66
N GLU A 35 -0.91 6.60 -1.16
CA GLU A 35 -2.13 7.32 -1.48
C GLU A 35 -1.75 8.74 -1.91
N ARG A 36 -2.47 9.32 -2.88
CA ARG A 36 -2.24 10.70 -3.33
C ARG A 36 -2.67 11.70 -2.26
N ASP A 37 -3.82 11.46 -1.64
CA ASP A 37 -4.39 12.33 -0.60
C ASP A 37 -4.73 11.53 0.66
N ARG A 38 -6.00 11.15 0.86
CA ARG A 38 -6.45 10.43 2.07
C ARG A 38 -6.80 8.98 1.77
N ILE A 39 -6.43 8.10 2.70
CA ILE A 39 -6.72 6.66 2.61
C ILE A 39 -8.21 6.40 2.40
N ALA A 40 -8.52 5.38 1.59
CA ALA A 40 -9.86 4.96 1.19
C ALA A 40 -10.62 5.96 0.30
N GLU A 41 -9.94 6.94 -0.30
CA GLU A 41 -10.52 7.82 -1.31
C GLU A 41 -10.38 7.24 -2.74
N ARG A 42 -10.96 7.94 -3.72
CA ARG A 42 -10.89 7.55 -5.12
C ARG A 42 -9.57 8.03 -5.71
N TRP A 43 -8.70 7.08 -6.07
CA TRP A 43 -7.52 7.33 -6.92
C TRP A 43 -7.92 7.82 -8.31
#